data_AF-A0A821H4G2-F1
#
_entry.id   AF-A0A821H4G2-F1
#
_cell.length_a   1.000
_cell.length_b   1.000
_cell.length_c   1.000
_cell.angle_alpha   90.00
_cell.angle_beta   90.00
_cell.angle_gamma   90.00
#
_symmetry.space_group_name_H-M   'P 1'
#
loop_
_entity.id
_entity.type
_entity.pdbx_description
1 polymer ?
#
loop_
_entity_poly.entity_id
_entity_poly.type
_entity_poly.pdbx_seq_one_letter_code
_entity_poly.pdbx_strand_id
1 'polypeptide(L)'
;NVKCIEAYPTLHKVPNNSNGLYYSDHLAVYALFEIDENIPEKKPIPSLEHIDIVDEETQNNLRSACLIVEESIQRIQRDRMFFALGVLILIFILFSFNNNSLLNFDILTIVIILKNLFCLIGISISIWFIGLGKPVERNCLSSARNAMHLRLRISQFIH
;
A
#
# COMPACT_ATOMS: atom_id res chain seq x y z
N ASN A 1 -3.48 14.60 -30.55
CA ASN A 1 -2.03 14.26 -30.54
C ASN A 1 -1.48 14.62 -29.18
N VAL A 2 -0.58 13.84 -28.60
CA VAL A 2 0.07 14.21 -27.32
C VAL A 2 1.47 14.72 -27.62
N LYS A 3 1.76 15.96 -27.24
CA LYS A 3 3.09 16.55 -27.38
C LYS A 3 3.67 16.81 -26.00
N CYS A 4 4.84 16.25 -25.72
CA CYS A 4 5.62 16.65 -24.56
C CYS A 4 6.13 18.08 -24.81
N ILE A 5 5.66 19.04 -24.03
CA ILE A 5 6.12 20.43 -24.14
C ILE A 5 7.45 20.57 -23.41
N GLU A 6 7.53 20.02 -22.19
CA GLU A 6 8.68 20.17 -21.32
C GLU A 6 8.92 18.88 -20.54
N ALA A 7 10.17 18.44 -20.48
CA ALA A 7 10.60 17.39 -19.57
C ALA A 7 11.98 17.74 -19.02
N TYR A 8 12.10 17.84 -17.70
CA TYR A 8 13.40 18.08 -17.06
C TYR A 8 13.46 17.45 -15.68
N PRO A 9 14.66 16.99 -15.26
CA PRO A 9 14.89 16.56 -13.89
C PRO A 9 14.72 17.77 -12.96
N THR A 10 13.89 17.63 -11.94
CA THR A 10 13.69 18.64 -10.90
C THR A 10 14.07 18.07 -9.55
N LEU A 11 14.90 18.81 -8.81
CA LEU A 11 15.22 18.52 -7.41
C LEU A 11 14.08 18.96 -6.48
N HIS A 12 12.84 18.67 -6.88
CA HIS A 12 11.66 18.84 -6.05
C HIS A 12 11.27 20.30 -5.78
N LYS A 13 10.97 21.08 -6.82
CA LYS A 13 10.02 22.19 -6.70
C LYS A 13 8.77 21.87 -7.51
N VAL A 14 7.78 21.27 -6.83
CA VAL A 14 6.42 21.17 -7.38
C VAL A 14 5.75 22.54 -7.14
N PRO A 15 5.35 23.28 -8.19
CA PRO A 15 4.55 24.48 -8.00
C PRO A 15 3.20 24.09 -7.36
N ASN A 16 2.72 24.85 -6.36
CA ASN A 16 1.46 24.65 -5.61
C ASN A 16 1.38 23.57 -4.52
N ASN A 17 2.50 23.10 -3.93
CA ASN A 17 2.39 22.32 -2.69
C ASN A 17 2.26 23.24 -1.47
N SER A 18 1.07 23.32 -0.88
CA SER A 18 0.77 24.14 0.32
C SER A 18 1.49 23.69 1.59
N ASN A 19 2.07 22.48 1.60
CA ASN A 19 2.64 21.89 2.81
C ASN A 19 4.17 21.94 2.88
N GLY A 20 4.86 22.50 1.87
CA GLY A 20 6.30 22.84 1.95
C GLY A 20 7.27 21.72 2.37
N LEU A 21 6.87 20.45 2.24
CA LEU A 21 7.66 19.30 2.69
C LEU A 21 8.45 18.73 1.51
N TYR A 22 9.79 18.79 1.62
CA TYR A 22 10.76 18.43 0.59
C TYR A 22 11.73 17.37 1.12
N TYR A 23 11.41 16.09 1.02
CA TYR A 23 12.38 15.04 1.39
C TYR A 23 12.20 13.80 0.52
N SER A 24 13.02 13.69 -0.51
CA SER A 24 13.32 12.45 -1.22
C SER A 24 14.67 12.61 -1.92
N ASP A 25 15.58 11.67 -1.70
CA ASP A 25 16.92 11.63 -2.33
C ASP A 25 16.85 11.20 -3.81
N HIS A 26 15.65 10.98 -4.34
CA HIS A 26 15.39 10.63 -5.72
C HIS A 26 15.13 11.88 -6.56
N LEU A 27 15.83 12.00 -7.70
CA LEU A 27 15.55 13.00 -8.74
C LEU A 27 14.11 12.81 -9.24
N ALA A 28 13.24 13.77 -8.94
CA ALA A 28 11.91 13.80 -9.52
C ALA A 28 12.02 14.26 -10.98
N VAL A 29 11.22 13.69 -11.87
CA VAL A 29 11.13 14.14 -13.26
C VAL A 29 9.82 14.88 -13.43
N TYR A 30 9.90 16.15 -13.81
CA TYR A 30 8.74 16.92 -14.23
C TYR A 30 8.54 16.71 -15.73
N ALA A 31 7.30 16.42 -16.14
CA ALA A 31 6.93 16.36 -17.55
C ALA A 31 5.56 17.03 -17.73
N LEU A 32 5.49 17.97 -18.67
CA LEU A 32 4.28 18.67 -19.08
C LEU A 32 3.87 18.17 -20.47
N PHE A 33 2.65 17.68 -20.58
CA PHE A 33 2.07 17.21 -21.83
C PHE A 33 0.91 18.11 -22.23
N GLU A 34 0.92 18.54 -23.47
CA GLU A 34 -0.25 19.15 -24.12
C GLU A 34 -0.97 18.08 -24.91
N ILE A 35 -2.25 17.96 -24.58
CA ILE A 35 -3.17 17.03 -25.21
C ILE A 35 -4.12 17.89 -26.05
N ASP A 36 -3.92 17.84 -27.36
CA ASP A 36 -4.83 18.49 -28.29
C ASP A 36 -6.11 17.64 -28.41
N GLU A 37 -7.20 18.13 -27.82
CA GLU A 37 -8.54 17.51 -27.81
C GLU A 37 -9.26 17.61 -29.17
N ASN A 38 -8.78 18.47 -30.08
CA ASN A 38 -9.29 18.53 -31.44
C ASN A 38 -8.61 17.45 -32.28
N ILE A 39 -9.07 16.21 -32.11
CA ILE A 39 -8.73 15.11 -33.02
C ILE A 39 -9.60 15.29 -34.27
N PRO A 40 -9.07 15.73 -35.43
CA PRO A 40 -9.76 15.50 -36.69
C PRO A 40 -9.91 13.98 -36.83
N GLU A 41 -11.11 13.48 -37.15
CA GLU A 41 -11.40 12.06 -37.40
C GLU A 41 -10.26 11.44 -38.21
N LYS A 42 -9.37 10.74 -37.51
CA LYS A 42 -8.17 10.19 -38.13
C LYS A 42 -8.66 9.02 -38.96
N LYS A 43 -8.41 9.11 -40.27
CA LYS A 43 -8.39 7.97 -41.19
C LYS A 43 -7.78 6.77 -40.45
N PRO A 44 -8.39 5.57 -40.59
CA PRO A 44 -7.99 4.41 -39.82
C PRO A 44 -6.50 4.18 -40.00
N ILE A 45 -5.78 4.20 -38.88
CA ILE A 45 -4.35 3.90 -38.84
C ILE A 45 -4.23 2.45 -39.35
N PRO A 46 -3.45 2.19 -40.41
CA PRO A 46 -3.17 0.83 -40.84
C PRO A 46 -2.43 0.11 -39.71
N SER A 47 -3.04 -0.98 -39.24
CA SER A 47 -2.48 -2.03 -38.38
C SER A 47 -1.75 -1.59 -37.10
N LEU A 48 -2.54 -1.23 -36.08
CA LEU A 48 -2.23 -1.59 -34.69
C LEU A 48 -2.62 -3.06 -34.49
N GLU A 49 -1.89 -3.97 -35.14
CA GLU A 49 -2.19 -5.40 -35.18
C GLU A 49 -2.06 -6.12 -33.83
N HIS A 50 -1.67 -5.43 -32.75
CA HIS A 50 -1.63 -5.97 -31.38
C HIS A 50 -2.22 -4.96 -30.37
N ILE A 51 -3.32 -4.28 -30.70
CA ILE A 51 -4.26 -3.92 -29.62
C ILE A 51 -4.97 -5.22 -29.33
N ASP A 52 -4.47 -5.97 -28.33
CA ASP A 52 -5.22 -7.05 -27.73
C ASP A 52 -6.57 -6.46 -27.32
N ILE A 53 -7.58 -6.69 -28.15
CA ILE A 53 -8.98 -6.54 -27.76
C ILE A 53 -9.09 -7.46 -26.56
N VAL A 54 -9.06 -6.87 -25.37
CA VAL A 54 -9.10 -7.63 -24.13
C VAL A 54 -10.42 -8.36 -24.14
N ASP A 55 -10.34 -9.66 -24.39
CA ASP A 55 -11.49 -10.53 -24.55
C ASP A 55 -12.45 -10.35 -23.36
N GLU A 56 -13.75 -10.52 -23.60
CA GLU A 56 -14.78 -10.32 -22.58
C GLU A 56 -14.51 -11.22 -21.35
N GLU A 57 -13.97 -12.42 -21.58
CA GLU A 57 -13.48 -13.32 -20.53
C GLU A 57 -12.35 -12.69 -19.70
N THR A 58 -11.39 -12.05 -20.37
CA THR A 58 -10.25 -11.38 -19.70
C THR A 58 -10.71 -10.16 -18.90
N GLN A 59 -11.68 -9.40 -19.40
CA GLN A 59 -12.29 -8.30 -18.64
C GLN A 59 -13.04 -8.80 -17.41
N ASN A 60 -13.79 -9.89 -17.52
CA ASN A 60 -14.51 -10.50 -16.42
C ASN A 60 -13.55 -11.08 -15.35
N ASN A 61 -12.46 -11.72 -15.79
CA ASN A 61 -11.38 -12.20 -14.90
C ASN A 61 -10.66 -11.04 -14.21
N LEU A 62 -10.47 -9.91 -14.88
CA LEU A 62 -9.85 -8.73 -14.28
C LEU A 62 -10.78 -8.05 -13.26
N ARG A 63 -12.09 -8.04 -13.49
CA ARG A 63 -13.10 -7.57 -12.53
C ARG A 63 -13.17 -8.46 -11.29
N SER A 64 -13.16 -9.78 -11.46
CA SER A 64 -13.14 -10.71 -10.32
C SER A 64 -11.84 -10.58 -9.51
N ALA A 65 -10.69 -10.41 -10.16
CA ALA A 65 -9.43 -10.11 -9.51
C ALA A 65 -9.46 -8.80 -8.70
N CYS A 66 -10.12 -7.75 -9.20
CA CYS A 66 -10.29 -6.49 -8.46
C CYS A 66 -11.05 -6.71 -7.15
N LEU A 67 -12.13 -7.50 -7.16
CA LEU A 67 -12.90 -7.81 -5.94
C LEU A 67 -12.06 -8.54 -4.91
N ILE A 68 -11.25 -9.52 -5.34
CA ILE A 68 -10.33 -10.26 -4.46
C ILE A 68 -9.29 -9.33 -3.82
N VAL A 69 -8.74 -8.40 -4.62
CA VAL A 69 -7.78 -7.41 -4.12
C VAL A 69 -8.43 -6.46 -3.12
N GLU A 70 -9.66 -6.00 -3.36
CA GLU A 70 -10.40 -5.14 -2.42
C GLU A 70 -10.69 -5.88 -1.11
N GLU A 71 -11.12 -7.13 -1.17
CA GLU A 71 -11.34 -7.96 0.02
C GLU A 71 -10.02 -8.16 0.79
N SER A 72 -8.91 -8.38 0.08
CA SER A 72 -7.59 -8.55 0.69
C SER A 72 -7.13 -7.27 1.42
N ILE A 73 -7.39 -6.09 0.85
CA ILE A 73 -7.10 -4.80 1.49
C ILE A 73 -7.92 -4.64 2.79
N GLN A 74 -9.20 -5.02 2.78
CA GLN A 74 -10.04 -4.96 3.97
C GLN A 74 -9.57 -5.95 5.05
N ARG A 75 -9.20 -7.18 4.65
CA ARG A 75 -8.61 -8.18 5.56
C ARG A 75 -7.34 -7.65 6.23
N ILE A 76 -6.45 -7.01 5.48
CA ILE A 76 -5.24 -6.38 6.02
C ILE A 76 -5.56 -5.31 7.08
N GLN A 77 -6.60 -4.50 6.86
CA GLN A 77 -7.02 -3.51 7.87
C GLN A 77 -7.54 -4.17 9.14
N ARG A 78 -8.36 -5.22 9.00
CA ARG A 78 -8.87 -5.99 10.14
C ARG A 78 -7.74 -6.66 10.93
N ASP A 79 -6.79 -7.27 10.22
CA ASP A 79 -5.63 -7.90 10.84
C ASP A 79 -4.80 -6.86 11.62
N ARG A 80 -4.57 -5.67 11.04
CA ARG A 80 -3.87 -4.59 11.75
C ARG A 80 -4.57 -4.19 13.06
N MET A 81 -5.91 -4.11 13.06
CA MET A 81 -6.68 -3.84 14.27
C MET A 81 -6.55 -4.97 15.29
N PHE A 82 -6.59 -6.23 14.83
CA PHE A 82 -6.39 -7.40 15.70
C PHE A 82 -5.01 -7.40 16.36
N PHE A 83 -3.94 -7.15 15.59
CA PHE A 83 -2.58 -7.04 16.13
C PHE A 83 -2.43 -5.84 17.06
N ALA A 84 -3.05 -4.68 16.76
CA ALA A 84 -3.02 -3.52 17.64
C ALA A 84 -3.68 -3.82 19.00
N LEU A 85 -4.82 -4.52 18.99
CA LEU A 85 -5.49 -4.98 20.21
C LEU A 85 -4.64 -6.01 20.96
N GLY A 86 -3.98 -6.92 20.24
CA GLY A 86 -3.01 -7.87 20.81
C GLY A 86 -1.85 -7.17 21.52
N VAL A 87 -1.31 -6.09 20.96
CA VAL A 87 -0.27 -5.27 21.60
C VAL A 87 -0.78 -4.66 22.91
N LEU A 88 -1.99 -4.10 22.93
CA LEU A 88 -2.58 -3.56 24.15
C LEU A 88 -2.73 -4.62 25.25
N ILE A 89 -3.18 -5.83 24.88
CA ILE A 89 -3.27 -6.96 25.82
C ILE A 89 -1.88 -7.35 26.34
N LEU A 90 -0.87 -7.45 25.47
CA LEU A 90 0.49 -7.81 25.87
C LEU A 90 1.12 -6.76 26.79
N ILE A 91 0.88 -5.48 26.53
CA ILE A 91 1.29 -4.38 27.42
C ILE A 91 0.58 -4.51 28.76
N PHE A 92 -0.73 -4.75 28.77
CA PHE A 92 -1.48 -4.97 29.99
C PHE A 92 -0.93 -6.14 30.81
N ILE A 93 -0.64 -7.28 30.16
CA ILE A 93 -0.04 -8.46 30.79
C ILE A 93 1.36 -8.13 31.33
N LEU A 94 2.16 -7.36 30.59
CA LEU A 94 3.51 -6.95 31.00
C LEU A 94 3.48 -6.19 32.34
N PHE A 95 2.59 -5.21 32.46
CA PHE A 95 2.42 -4.42 33.68
C PHE A 95 1.63 -5.14 34.78
N SER A 96 0.79 -6.10 34.42
CA SER A 96 0.13 -6.97 35.39
C SER A 96 1.16 -7.83 36.13
N PHE A 97 1.00 -7.97 37.44
CA PHE A 97 1.86 -8.79 38.31
C PHE A 97 3.30 -8.27 38.56
N ASN A 98 3.64 -7.03 38.18
CA ASN A 98 4.92 -6.41 38.57
C ASN A 98 4.93 -5.88 40.03
N ASN A 99 3.78 -5.87 40.71
CA ASN A 99 3.68 -5.50 42.13
C ASN A 99 4.08 -6.69 43.03
N ASN A 100 5.34 -7.11 42.97
CA ASN A 100 5.93 -8.02 43.93
C ASN A 100 6.83 -7.23 44.88
N SER A 101 6.23 -6.42 45.74
CA SER A 101 6.94 -5.73 46.81
C SER A 101 7.39 -6.67 47.95
N LEU A 102 7.24 -8.00 47.85
CA LEU A 102 7.37 -8.86 49.04
C LEU A 102 7.72 -10.36 48.87
N LEU A 103 8.11 -10.86 47.69
CA LEU A 103 8.34 -12.32 47.52
C LEU A 103 9.79 -12.68 47.20
N ASN A 104 10.53 -13.04 48.25
CA ASN A 104 11.89 -13.63 48.24
C ASN A 104 11.91 -15.08 47.69
N PHE A 105 11.24 -15.34 46.56
CA PHE A 105 11.24 -16.68 45.94
C PHE A 105 11.88 -16.64 44.56
N ASP A 106 13.08 -17.24 44.44
CA ASP A 106 13.88 -17.30 43.21
C ASP A 106 13.11 -17.85 42.01
N ILE A 107 12.23 -18.84 42.24
CA ILE A 107 11.41 -19.47 41.19
C ILE A 107 10.39 -18.48 40.60
N LEU A 108 9.79 -17.63 41.44
CA LEU A 108 8.79 -16.65 40.99
C LEU A 108 9.44 -15.58 40.11
N THR A 109 10.67 -15.18 40.45
CA THR A 109 11.48 -14.22 39.69
C THR A 109 11.79 -14.73 38.28
N ILE A 110 12.18 -16.01 38.16
CA ILE A 110 12.43 -16.64 36.86
C ILE A 110 11.17 -16.63 35.99
N VAL A 111 10.00 -16.95 36.56
CA VAL A 111 8.71 -16.93 35.83
C VAL A 111 8.36 -15.52 35.34
N ILE A 112 8.61 -14.48 36.13
CA ILE A 112 8.36 -13.08 35.74
C ILE A 112 9.28 -12.66 34.61
N ILE A 113 10.56 -13.01 34.68
CA ILE A 113 11.53 -12.72 33.61
C ILE A 113 11.11 -13.41 32.31
N LEU A 114 10.72 -14.68 32.38
CA LEU A 114 10.24 -15.42 31.21
C LEU A 114 8.99 -14.77 30.61
N LYS A 115 7.99 -14.44 31.44
CA LYS A 115 6.76 -13.75 31.02
C LYS A 115 7.10 -12.45 30.29
N ASN A 116 7.98 -11.64 30.86
CA ASN A 116 8.37 -10.35 30.30
C ASN A 116 9.11 -10.52 28.96
N LEU A 117 9.99 -11.52 28.85
CA LEU A 117 10.67 -11.84 27.60
C LEU A 117 9.67 -12.21 26.49
N PHE A 118 8.73 -13.11 26.77
CA PHE A 118 7.69 -13.49 25.81
C PHE A 118 6.81 -12.31 25.40
N CYS A 119 6.42 -11.46 26.36
CA CYS A 119 5.63 -10.26 26.08
C CYS A 119 6.40 -9.28 25.19
N LEU A 120 7.68 -9.03 25.47
CA LEU A 120 8.51 -8.13 24.67
C LEU A 120 8.74 -8.64 23.24
N ILE A 121 8.98 -9.95 23.08
CA ILE A 121 9.10 -10.58 21.77
C ILE A 121 7.78 -10.44 21.00
N GLY A 122 6.64 -10.76 21.64
CA GLY A 122 5.31 -10.64 21.04
C GLY A 122 4.98 -9.20 20.61
N ILE A 123 5.29 -8.21 21.45
CA ILE A 123 5.11 -6.79 21.14
C ILE A 123 5.99 -6.40 19.94
N SER A 124 7.26 -6.81 19.93
CA SER A 124 8.21 -6.47 18.85
C SER A 124 7.75 -7.04 17.50
N ILE A 125 7.32 -8.30 17.46
CA ILE A 125 6.77 -8.95 16.26
C ILE A 125 5.50 -8.23 15.81
N SER A 126 4.60 -7.90 16.74
CA SER A 126 3.33 -7.23 16.42
C SER A 126 3.56 -5.82 15.87
N ILE A 127 4.47 -5.06 16.45
CA ILE A 127 4.86 -3.72 15.95
C ILE A 127 5.45 -3.82 14.54
N TRP A 128 6.35 -4.79 14.31
CA TRP A 128 6.93 -5.02 12.99
C TRP A 128 5.84 -5.34 11.94
N PHE A 129 4.88 -6.19 12.31
CA PHE A 129 3.79 -6.58 11.43
C PHE A 129 2.84 -5.42 11.10
N ILE A 130 2.51 -4.58 12.10
CA ILE A 130 1.64 -3.41 11.95
C ILE A 130 2.35 -2.28 11.18
N GLY A 131 3.64 -2.06 11.45
CA GLY A 131 4.40 -0.91 10.97
C GLY A 131 5.07 -1.11 9.61
N LEU A 132 5.53 -2.33 9.30
CA LEU A 132 6.28 -2.61 8.08
C LEU A 132 5.55 -3.62 7.18
N GLY A 133 5.20 -4.79 7.70
CA GLY A 133 4.65 -5.87 6.86
C GLY A 133 3.33 -5.50 6.17
N LYS A 134 2.30 -5.23 6.96
CA LYS A 134 0.95 -4.96 6.44
C LYS A 134 0.82 -3.65 5.64
N PRO A 135 1.52 -2.55 5.98
CA PRO A 135 1.52 -1.35 5.15
C PRO A 135 2.14 -1.56 3.76
N VAL A 136 3.26 -2.28 3.66
CA VAL A 136 3.89 -2.59 2.37
C VAL A 136 2.96 -3.47 1.51
N GLU A 137 2.37 -4.50 2.11
CA GLU A 137 1.39 -5.36 1.44
C GLU A 137 0.19 -4.55 0.92
N ARG A 138 -0.37 -3.66 1.74
CA ARG A 138 -1.47 -2.76 1.35
C ARG A 138 -1.09 -1.84 0.19
N ASN A 139 0.12 -1.27 0.21
CA ASN A 139 0.58 -0.37 -0.85
C ASN A 139 0.76 -1.11 -2.18
N CYS A 140 1.30 -2.34 -2.13
CA CYS A 140 1.43 -3.20 -3.31
C CYS A 140 0.05 -3.53 -3.90
N LEU A 141 -0.90 -3.97 -3.06
CA LEU A 141 -2.26 -4.26 -3.48
C LEU A 141 -3.00 -3.02 -4.02
N SER A 142 -2.78 -1.85 -3.41
CA SER A 142 -3.37 -0.60 -3.90
C SER A 142 -2.81 -0.21 -5.28
N SER A 143 -1.51 -0.43 -5.51
CA SER A 143 -0.90 -0.21 -6.83
C SER A 143 -1.47 -1.17 -7.87
N ALA A 144 -1.56 -2.46 -7.52
CA ALA A 144 -2.15 -3.49 -8.39
C ALA A 144 -3.61 -3.16 -8.75
N ARG A 145 -4.43 -2.74 -7.76
CA ARG A 145 -5.80 -2.29 -7.97
C ARG A 145 -5.88 -1.13 -8.98
N ASN A 146 -5.03 -0.12 -8.82
CA ASN A 146 -5.01 1.03 -9.71
C ASN A 146 -4.64 0.64 -11.15
N ALA A 147 -3.66 -0.25 -11.32
CA ALA A 147 -3.27 -0.77 -12.63
C ALA A 147 -4.40 -1.56 -13.29
N MET A 148 -5.12 -2.40 -12.54
CA MET A 148 -6.28 -3.14 -13.05
C MET A 148 -7.43 -2.21 -13.46
N HIS A 149 -7.76 -1.19 -12.66
CA HIS A 149 -8.79 -0.21 -13.03
C HIS A 149 -8.40 0.60 -14.27
N LEU A 150 -7.13 0.96 -14.43
CA LEU A 150 -6.65 1.66 -15.62
C LEU A 150 -6.84 0.79 -16.87
N ARG A 151 -6.44 -0.50 -16.80
CA ARG A 151 -6.65 -1.49 -17.86
C ARG A 151 -8.14 -1.64 -18.21
N LEU A 152 -9.02 -1.73 -17.21
CA LEU A 152 -10.46 -1.81 -17.43
C LEU A 152 -11.03 -0.56 -18.11
N ARG A 153 -10.62 0.65 -17.70
CA ARG A 153 -11.08 1.90 -18.33
C ARG A 153 -10.63 1.99 -19.79
N ILE A 154 -9.36 1.70 -20.06
CA ILE A 154 -8.82 1.73 -21.43
C ILE A 154 -9.60 0.76 -22.33
N SER A 155 -9.93 -0.42 -21.82
CA SER A 155 -10.73 -1.42 -22.55
C SER A 155 -12.16 -0.97 -22.85
N GLN A 156 -12.75 -0.08 -22.04
CA GLN A 156 -14.08 0.48 -22.28
C GLN A 156 -14.09 1.63 -23.29
N PHE A 157 -12.96 2.31 -23.49
CA PHE A 157 -12.82 3.41 -24.48
C PHE A 157 -12.47 2.91 -25.89
N ILE A 158 -12.06 1.65 -26.03
CA ILE A 158 -11.68 1.05 -27.31
C ILE A 158 -12.90 0.42 -28.02
N HIS A 159 -14.02 0.24 -27.31
CA HIS A 159 -15.31 -0.18 -27.85
C HIS A 159 -16.23 1.02 -28.11
#